data_AF-A0A8T9CBB1-F1
#
_entry.id   AF-A0A8T9CBB1-F1
#
_cell.length_a   1.000
_cell.length_b   1.000
_cell.length_c   1.000
_cell.angle_alpha   90.00
_cell.angle_beta   90.00
_cell.angle_gamma   90.00
#
_symmetry.space_group_name_H-M   'P 1'
#
loop_
_entity.id
_entity.type
_entity.pdbx_description
1 polymer ?
#
loop_
_entity_poly.entity_id
_entity_poly.type
_entity_poly.pdbx_seq_one_letter_code
_entity_poly.pdbx_strand_id
1 'polypeptide(L)'
;MSSNHTATTAVGKGLSPIEHLQHVSQAITDRNNILDDATRKTVLEIAKKLVTSLETSQETVMRYAWEFGPQRMSLRVGIDLRLFHLLVESNGKPLSAAELAEKSNAEELLVVRLMRVLCSIGFAAEAGEQSYVATDLTRAITKPSLEAALKVW
;
A
#
# COMPACT_ATOMS: atom_id res chain seq x y z
N MET A 1 -25.79 46.11 21.66
CA MET A 1 -24.36 46.49 21.78
C MET A 1 -23.89 45.97 23.12
N SER A 2 -22.98 45.02 23.32
CA SER A 2 -21.95 44.38 22.50
C SER A 2 -21.86 42.93 23.00
N SER A 3 -22.05 41.91 22.15
CA SER A 3 -21.01 41.24 21.35
C SER A 3 -20.36 40.07 22.09
N ASN A 4 -20.87 38.87 21.76
CA ASN A 4 -20.19 37.59 21.90
C ASN A 4 -18.86 37.59 21.10
N HIS A 5 -17.75 37.50 21.81
CA HIS A 5 -16.41 37.15 21.32
C HIS A 5 -15.71 36.58 22.56
N THR A 6 -15.32 35.31 22.67
CA THR A 6 -14.59 34.49 21.71
C THR A 6 -14.67 33.03 22.17
N ALA A 7 -15.34 32.18 21.39
CA ALA A 7 -15.01 30.76 21.31
C ALA A 7 -13.92 30.59 20.25
N THR A 8 -13.09 29.56 20.38
CA THR A 8 -12.08 29.06 19.42
C THR A 8 -10.63 29.51 19.65
N THR A 9 -9.94 28.97 20.67
CA THR A 9 -8.51 28.59 20.58
C THR A 9 -8.03 27.83 21.84
N ALA A 10 -8.32 26.53 21.97
CA ALA A 10 -7.73 25.72 23.05
C ALA A 10 -7.64 24.20 22.83
N VAL A 11 -7.97 23.65 21.64
CA VAL A 11 -8.15 22.19 21.48
C VAL A 11 -6.86 21.40 21.19
N GLY A 12 -5.67 22.02 21.18
CA GLY A 12 -4.45 21.31 20.73
C GLY A 12 -3.14 21.59 21.47
N LYS A 13 -3.14 22.31 22.60
CA LYS A 13 -1.89 22.70 23.29
C LYS A 13 -1.40 21.72 24.36
N GLY A 14 -2.07 20.58 24.54
CA GLY A 14 -1.76 19.63 25.63
C GLY A 14 -1.57 18.17 25.22
N LEU A 15 -1.76 17.81 23.95
CA LEU A 15 -1.59 16.43 23.50
C LEU A 15 -0.15 16.19 23.08
N SER A 16 0.38 15.01 23.42
CA SER A 16 1.65 14.54 22.90
C SER A 16 1.60 14.43 21.36
N PRO A 17 2.76 14.46 20.68
CA PRO A 17 2.80 14.27 19.22
C PRO A 17 2.11 12.98 18.76
N ILE A 18 2.16 11.92 19.58
CA ILE A 18 1.52 10.63 19.31
C ILE A 18 -0.01 10.75 19.34
N GLU A 19 -0.56 11.33 20.39
CA GLU A 19 -2.02 11.51 20.54
C GLU A 19 -2.59 12.43 19.45
N HIS A 20 -1.84 13.46 19.05
CA HIS A 20 -2.22 14.31 17.92
C HIS A 20 -2.31 13.52 16.61
N LEU A 21 -1.31 12.69 16.31
CA LEU A 21 -1.32 11.88 15.09
C LEU A 21 -2.43 10.82 15.10
N GLN A 22 -2.69 10.20 16.25
CA GLN A 22 -3.81 9.26 16.41
C GLN A 22 -5.16 9.93 16.15
N HIS A 23 -5.39 11.11 16.74
CA HIS A 23 -6.63 11.85 16.53
C HIS A 23 -6.82 12.29 15.08
N VAL A 24 -5.77 12.82 14.44
CA VAL A 24 -5.82 13.21 13.02
C VAL A 24 -6.06 12.01 12.12
N SER A 25 -5.39 10.88 12.38
CA SER A 25 -5.57 9.63 11.63
C SER A 25 -7.02 9.12 11.71
N GLN A 26 -7.60 9.10 12.91
CA GLN A 26 -8.98 8.68 13.11
C GLN A 26 -9.96 9.60 12.36
N ALA A 27 -9.81 10.91 12.52
CA ALA A 27 -10.68 11.89 11.88
C ALA A 27 -10.64 11.85 10.35
N ILE A 28 -9.47 11.54 9.75
CA ILE A 28 -9.33 11.35 8.31
C ILE A 28 -9.97 10.02 7.88
N THR A 29 -9.74 8.94 8.61
CA THR A 29 -10.28 7.61 8.30
C THR A 29 -11.81 7.60 8.27
N ASP A 30 -12.45 8.23 9.26
CA ASP A 30 -13.91 8.34 9.36
C ASP A 30 -14.54 9.09 8.17
N ARG A 31 -13.77 10.00 7.55
CA ARG A 31 -14.22 10.87 6.46
C ARG A 31 -13.69 10.47 5.10
N ASN A 32 -12.83 9.46 5.00
CA ASN A 32 -12.11 9.16 3.77
C ASN A 32 -13.06 8.87 2.59
N ASN A 33 -14.21 8.25 2.86
CA ASN A 33 -15.22 7.91 1.85
C ASN A 33 -16.11 9.10 1.42
N ILE A 34 -15.99 10.26 2.07
CA ILE A 34 -16.79 11.47 1.78
C ILE A 34 -15.92 12.66 1.32
N LEU A 35 -14.60 12.50 1.21
CA LEU A 35 -13.73 13.54 0.68
C LEU A 35 -13.88 13.62 -0.85
N ASP A 36 -14.03 14.84 -1.37
CA ASP A 36 -13.84 15.06 -2.80
C ASP A 36 -12.37 14.77 -3.19
N ASP A 37 -12.12 14.50 -4.47
CA ASP A 37 -10.79 14.08 -4.92
C ASP A 37 -9.72 15.17 -4.76
N ALA A 38 -10.07 16.45 -4.83
CA ALA A 38 -9.12 17.55 -4.66
C ALA A 38 -8.67 17.66 -3.19
N THR A 39 -9.62 17.56 -2.26
CA THR A 39 -9.37 17.52 -0.82
C THR A 39 -8.56 16.28 -0.46
N ARG A 40 -8.95 15.10 -0.96
CA ARG A 40 -8.22 13.84 -0.74
C ARG A 40 -6.76 13.94 -1.20
N LYS A 41 -6.49 14.50 -2.39
CA LYS A 41 -5.14 14.74 -2.91
C LYS A 41 -4.35 15.68 -2.01
N THR A 42 -4.96 16.77 -1.57
CA THR A 42 -4.30 17.75 -0.69
C THR A 42 -3.92 17.13 0.65
N VAL A 43 -4.84 16.37 1.28
CA VAL A 43 -4.58 15.64 2.52
C VAL A 43 -3.43 14.65 2.35
N LEU A 44 -3.43 13.89 1.24
CA LEU A 44 -2.36 12.94 0.93
C LEU A 44 -1.00 13.63 0.78
N GLU A 45 -0.93 14.79 0.11
CA GLU A 45 0.31 15.56 -0.03
C GLU A 45 0.83 16.09 1.31
N ILE A 46 -0.06 16.53 2.20
CA ILE A 46 0.33 16.95 3.56
C ILE A 46 0.87 15.76 4.36
N ALA A 47 0.20 14.61 4.29
CA ALA A 47 0.64 13.39 4.99
C ALA A 47 2.02 12.93 4.50
N LYS A 48 2.28 12.96 3.20
CA LYS A 48 3.62 12.66 2.65
C LYS A 48 4.69 13.62 3.17
N LYS A 49 4.41 14.94 3.18
CA LYS A 49 5.33 15.94 3.73
C LYS A 49 5.65 15.69 5.20
N LEU A 50 4.65 15.29 5.98
CA LEU A 50 4.84 14.90 7.38
C LEU A 50 5.79 13.70 7.48
N VAL A 51 5.58 12.63 6.70
CA VAL A 51 6.47 11.47 6.67
C VAL A 51 7.91 11.91 6.34
N THR A 52 8.10 12.70 5.28
CA THR A 52 9.42 13.22 4.90
C THR A 52 10.07 14.08 5.98
N SER A 53 9.30 14.78 6.82
CA SER A 53 9.84 15.57 7.93
C SER A 53 10.27 14.74 9.15
N LEU A 54 9.72 13.53 9.28
CA LEU A 54 10.00 12.62 10.39
C LEU A 54 11.12 11.62 10.03
N GLU A 55 11.25 11.26 8.75
CA GLU A 55 12.28 10.35 8.29
C GLU A 55 13.67 10.96 8.38
N THR A 56 14.62 10.18 8.89
CA THR A 56 16.04 10.53 8.81
C THR A 56 16.57 10.33 7.39
N SER A 57 17.67 11.02 7.07
CA SER A 57 18.35 10.82 5.78
C SER A 57 18.84 9.37 5.60
N GLN A 58 19.26 8.72 6.69
CA GLN A 58 19.66 7.32 6.67
C GLN A 58 18.49 6.41 6.31
N GLU A 59 17.36 6.50 7.02
CA GLU A 59 16.15 5.70 6.72
C GLU A 59 15.68 5.90 5.28
N THR A 60 15.71 7.14 4.79
CA THR A 60 15.37 7.45 3.40
C THR A 60 16.28 6.71 2.43
N VAL A 61 17.60 6.80 2.59
CA VAL A 61 18.56 6.10 1.73
C VAL A 61 18.38 4.58 1.81
N MET A 62 18.16 4.04 3.01
CA MET A 62 17.94 2.62 3.20
C MET A 62 16.71 2.13 2.42
N ARG A 63 15.60 2.86 2.47
CA ARG A 63 14.40 2.54 1.69
C ARG A 63 14.69 2.47 0.18
N TYR A 64 15.46 3.42 -0.36
CA TYR A 64 15.81 3.39 -1.79
C TYR A 64 16.75 2.24 -2.16
N ALA A 65 17.71 1.93 -1.30
CA ALA A 65 18.72 0.91 -1.57
C ALA A 65 18.18 -0.53 -1.43
N TRP A 66 17.30 -0.79 -0.44
CA TRP A 66 16.88 -2.16 -0.11
C TRP A 66 15.39 -2.45 -0.38
N GLU A 67 14.50 -1.45 -0.34
CA GLU A 67 13.07 -1.70 -0.49
C GLU A 67 12.64 -1.59 -1.96
N PHE A 68 12.92 -0.46 -2.62
CA PHE A 68 12.34 -0.22 -3.95
C PHE A 68 12.85 -1.15 -5.05
N GLY A 69 14.11 -1.57 -5.00
CA GLY A 69 14.68 -2.47 -6.01
C GLY A 69 13.97 -3.84 -6.05
N PRO A 70 14.02 -4.62 -4.95
CA PRO A 70 13.34 -5.90 -4.86
C PRO A 70 11.83 -5.80 -5.10
N GLN A 71 11.15 -4.78 -4.56
CA GLN A 71 9.71 -4.58 -4.75
C GLN A 71 9.35 -4.39 -6.23
N ARG A 72 10.06 -3.49 -6.94
CA ARG A 72 9.83 -3.27 -8.37
C ARG A 72 10.08 -4.53 -9.19
N MET A 73 11.15 -5.26 -8.89
CA MET A 73 11.45 -6.52 -9.57
C MET A 73 10.38 -7.58 -9.31
N SER A 74 9.92 -7.74 -8.08
CA SER A 74 8.85 -8.69 -7.74
C SER A 74 7.53 -8.33 -8.42
N LEU A 75 7.18 -7.05 -8.53
CA LEU A 75 6.02 -6.60 -9.29
C LEU A 75 6.16 -6.95 -10.77
N ARG A 76 7.31 -6.64 -11.38
CA ARG A 76 7.55 -6.92 -12.80
C ARG A 76 7.50 -8.41 -13.11
N VAL A 77 8.25 -9.21 -12.36
CA VAL A 77 8.27 -10.67 -12.56
C VAL A 77 6.91 -11.27 -12.24
N GLY A 78 6.20 -10.79 -11.22
CA GLY A 78 4.84 -11.24 -10.91
C GLY A 78 3.84 -10.94 -12.03
N ILE A 79 4.00 -9.82 -12.74
CA ILE A 79 3.23 -9.50 -13.94
C ILE A 79 3.58 -10.49 -15.07
N ASP A 80 4.87 -10.66 -15.35
CA ASP A 80 5.34 -11.52 -16.46
C ASP A 80 4.95 -13.00 -16.26
N LEU A 81 4.91 -13.47 -15.00
CA LEU A 81 4.41 -14.78 -14.59
C LEU A 81 2.88 -14.84 -14.42
N ARG A 82 2.16 -13.74 -14.67
CA ARG A 82 0.70 -13.60 -14.51
C ARG A 82 0.16 -13.92 -13.10
N LEU A 83 0.97 -13.86 -12.05
CA LEU A 83 0.57 -14.22 -10.68
C LEU A 83 -0.64 -13.41 -10.20
N PHE A 84 -0.68 -12.11 -10.49
CA PHE A 84 -1.80 -11.25 -10.10
C PHE A 84 -3.11 -11.65 -10.78
N HIS A 85 -3.07 -12.01 -12.06
CA HIS A 85 -4.24 -12.46 -12.80
C HIS A 85 -4.77 -13.77 -12.21
N LEU A 86 -3.87 -14.74 -11.94
CA LEU A 86 -4.25 -16.02 -11.33
C LEU A 86 -4.95 -15.84 -9.97
N LEU A 87 -4.45 -14.92 -9.13
CA LEU A 87 -5.07 -14.60 -7.84
C LEU A 87 -6.42 -13.89 -7.96
N VAL A 88 -6.61 -13.06 -8.99
CA VAL A 88 -7.91 -12.42 -9.25
C VAL A 88 -8.91 -13.44 -9.80
N GLU A 89 -8.48 -14.29 -10.73
CA GLU A 89 -9.27 -15.36 -11.34
C GLU A 89 -9.73 -16.42 -10.33
N SER A 90 -9.01 -16.58 -9.21
CA SER A 90 -9.41 -17.50 -8.12
C SER A 90 -10.63 -17.04 -7.32
N ASN A 91 -11.13 -15.82 -7.57
CA ASN A 91 -12.35 -15.26 -6.96
C ASN A 91 -12.35 -15.37 -5.42
N GLY A 92 -11.21 -15.06 -4.80
CA GLY A 92 -11.05 -15.07 -3.34
C GLY A 92 -10.71 -16.43 -2.74
N LYS A 93 -10.67 -17.51 -3.54
CA LYS A 93 -10.10 -18.79 -3.11
C LYS A 93 -8.58 -18.64 -2.97
N PRO A 94 -7.97 -19.00 -1.83
CA PRO A 94 -6.51 -19.00 -1.70
C PRO A 94 -5.85 -19.96 -2.69
N LEU A 95 -4.73 -19.55 -3.27
CA LEU A 95 -3.87 -20.39 -4.11
C LEU A 95 -2.55 -20.63 -3.40
N SER A 96 -2.11 -21.89 -3.35
CA SER A 96 -0.79 -22.26 -2.84
C SER A 96 0.34 -21.83 -3.78
N ALA A 97 1.56 -21.75 -3.25
CA ALA A 97 2.76 -21.54 -4.06
C ALA A 97 2.92 -22.60 -5.15
N ALA A 98 2.65 -23.87 -4.83
CA ALA A 98 2.69 -24.98 -5.78
C ALA A 98 1.69 -24.80 -6.94
N GLU A 99 0.43 -24.44 -6.64
CA GLU A 99 -0.59 -24.18 -7.68
C GLU A 99 -0.22 -22.99 -8.56
N LEU A 100 0.32 -21.91 -7.96
CA LEU A 100 0.79 -20.74 -8.71
C LEU A 100 1.99 -21.08 -9.60
N ALA A 101 2.93 -21.89 -9.10
CA ALA A 101 4.11 -22.34 -9.83
C ALA A 101 3.71 -23.20 -11.05
N GLU A 102 2.80 -24.16 -10.84
CA GLU A 102 2.25 -24.99 -11.92
C GLU A 102 1.56 -24.13 -13.00
N LYS A 103 0.67 -23.21 -12.60
CA LYS A 103 -0.10 -22.37 -13.52
C LYS A 103 0.74 -21.32 -14.27
N SER A 104 1.83 -20.87 -13.67
CA SER A 104 2.75 -19.88 -14.27
C SER A 104 3.95 -20.50 -14.97
N ASN A 105 4.08 -21.84 -14.93
CA ASN A 105 5.26 -22.58 -15.41
C ASN A 105 6.57 -22.03 -14.81
N ALA A 106 6.54 -21.76 -13.51
CA ALA A 106 7.67 -21.25 -12.73
C ALA A 106 8.11 -22.26 -11.68
N GLU A 107 9.31 -22.07 -11.15
CA GLU A 107 9.81 -22.86 -10.03
C GLU A 107 9.15 -22.41 -8.72
N GLU A 108 8.77 -23.36 -7.85
CA GLU A 108 7.97 -23.08 -6.66
C GLU A 108 8.69 -22.16 -5.66
N LEU A 109 9.98 -22.38 -5.40
CA LEU A 109 10.75 -21.54 -4.49
C LEU A 109 10.90 -20.11 -5.01
N LEU A 110 10.99 -19.91 -6.33
CA LEU A 110 10.91 -18.58 -6.96
C LEU A 110 9.56 -17.91 -6.65
N VAL A 111 8.44 -18.63 -6.85
CA VAL A 111 7.10 -18.11 -6.52
C VAL A 111 7.01 -17.74 -5.05
N VAL A 112 7.44 -18.61 -4.13
CA VAL A 112 7.47 -18.32 -2.68
C VAL A 112 8.24 -17.04 -2.38
N ARG A 113 9.41 -16.84 -2.98
CA ARG A 113 10.23 -15.64 -2.78
C ARG A 113 9.56 -14.37 -3.30
N LEU A 114 8.96 -14.44 -4.49
CA LEU A 114 8.21 -13.32 -5.07
C LEU A 114 7.02 -12.97 -4.18
N MET A 115 6.23 -13.97 -3.78
CA MET A 115 5.03 -13.78 -2.99
C MET A 115 5.32 -13.22 -1.60
N ARG A 116 6.44 -13.55 -0.96
CA ARG A 116 6.86 -12.89 0.30
C ARG A 116 7.03 -11.38 0.14
N VAL A 117 7.67 -10.93 -0.95
CA VAL A 117 7.82 -9.50 -1.23
C VAL A 117 6.46 -8.89 -1.56
N LEU A 118 5.67 -9.53 -2.45
CA LEU A 118 4.36 -9.01 -2.85
C LEU A 118 3.38 -8.90 -1.68
N CYS A 119 3.42 -9.83 -0.72
CA CYS A 119 2.66 -9.76 0.51
C CYS A 119 3.14 -8.63 1.42
N SER A 120 4.46 -8.43 1.56
CA SER A 120 4.99 -7.36 2.43
C SER A 120 4.64 -5.95 1.95
N ILE A 121 4.40 -5.78 0.65
CA ILE A 121 3.91 -4.53 0.05
C ILE A 121 2.39 -4.51 -0.22
N GLY A 122 1.65 -5.53 0.21
CA GLY A 122 0.19 -5.60 0.12
C GLY A 122 -0.38 -5.88 -1.27
N PHE A 123 0.45 -6.24 -2.26
CA PHE A 123 0.01 -6.67 -3.60
C PHE A 123 -0.50 -8.11 -3.65
N ALA A 124 -0.40 -8.83 -2.54
CA ALA A 124 -1.10 -10.06 -2.22
C ALA A 124 -1.29 -10.12 -0.70
N ALA A 125 -2.12 -11.04 -0.21
CA ALA A 125 -2.22 -11.35 1.22
C ALA A 125 -1.96 -12.83 1.45
N GLU A 126 -1.32 -13.15 2.58
CA GLU A 126 -1.09 -14.53 3.00
C GLU A 126 -2.33 -15.04 3.75
N ALA A 127 -2.92 -16.13 3.26
CA ALA A 127 -4.11 -16.78 3.83
C ALA A 127 -3.75 -18.02 4.67
N GLY A 128 -2.48 -18.43 4.65
CA GLY A 128 -1.90 -19.58 5.33
C GLY A 128 -0.48 -19.80 4.83
N GLU A 129 0.21 -20.81 5.37
CA GLU A 129 1.59 -21.12 4.94
C GLU A 129 1.66 -21.30 3.43
N GLN A 130 2.42 -20.41 2.77
CA GLN A 130 2.60 -20.41 1.31
C GLN A 130 1.29 -20.40 0.52
N SER A 131 0.24 -19.77 1.07
CA SER A 131 -1.07 -19.65 0.45
C SER A 131 -1.48 -18.20 0.35
N TYR A 132 -1.95 -17.78 -0.82
CA TYR A 132 -2.09 -16.37 -1.17
C TYR A 132 -3.46 -16.03 -1.75
N VAL A 133 -3.94 -14.82 -1.48
CA VAL A 133 -5.22 -14.30 -1.98
C VAL A 133 -5.06 -12.87 -2.51
N ALA A 134 -5.93 -12.51 -3.45
CA ALA A 134 -5.96 -11.18 -4.06
C ALA A 134 -6.42 -10.07 -3.09
N THR A 135 -5.66 -8.98 -3.05
CA THR A 135 -6.00 -7.72 -2.38
C THR A 135 -6.57 -6.71 -3.39
N ASP A 136 -6.96 -5.53 -2.91
CA ASP A 136 -7.34 -4.43 -3.80
C ASP A 136 -6.21 -4.00 -4.73
N LEU A 137 -4.95 -4.07 -4.27
CA LEU A 137 -3.79 -3.79 -5.11
C LEU A 137 -3.57 -4.88 -6.18
N THR A 138 -3.80 -6.15 -5.84
CA THR A 138 -3.80 -7.24 -6.84
C THR A 138 -4.82 -6.97 -7.94
N ARG A 139 -6.03 -6.51 -7.58
CA ARG A 139 -7.08 -6.16 -8.56
C ARG A 139 -6.78 -4.88 -9.33
N ALA A 140 -6.09 -3.93 -8.72
CA ALA A 140 -5.70 -2.69 -9.38
C ALA A 140 -4.64 -2.95 -10.45
N ILE A 141 -3.59 -3.71 -10.13
CA ILE A 141 -2.45 -3.93 -11.04
C ILE A 141 -2.81 -4.75 -12.28
N THR A 142 -3.89 -5.55 -12.26
CA THR A 142 -4.39 -6.28 -13.45
C THR A 142 -5.17 -5.39 -14.43
N LYS A 143 -5.38 -4.10 -14.11
CA LYS A 143 -5.95 -3.15 -15.07
C LYS A 143 -4.89 -2.83 -16.15
N PRO A 144 -5.20 -2.92 -17.45
CA PRO A 144 -4.20 -2.81 -18.51
C PRO A 144 -3.32 -1.56 -18.45
N SER A 145 -3.88 -0.40 -18.09
CA SER A 145 -3.12 0.85 -17.96
C SER A 145 -2.13 0.86 -16.80
N LEU A 146 -2.47 0.21 -15.69
CA LEU A 146 -1.62 0.14 -14.50
C LEU A 146 -0.56 -0.95 -14.65
N GLU A 147 -0.93 -2.07 -15.25
CA GLU A 147 0.02 -3.13 -15.60
C GLU A 147 1.09 -2.61 -16.57
N ALA A 148 0.67 -1.88 -17.61
CA ALA A 148 1.58 -1.29 -18.60
C ALA A 148 2.56 -0.31 -17.97
N ALA A 149 2.14 0.48 -16.97
CA ALA A 149 3.01 1.43 -16.28
C ALA A 149 4.22 0.78 -15.60
N LEU A 150 4.12 -0.49 -15.20
CA LEU A 150 5.21 -1.27 -14.60
C LEU A 150 6.01 -2.07 -15.64
N LYS A 151 5.56 -2.09 -16.89
CA LYS A 151 6.29 -2.71 -18.01
C LYS A 151 7.25 -1.76 -18.73
N VAL A 152 7.10 -0.45 -18.57
CA VAL A 152 7.90 0.57 -19.29
C VAL A 152 9.31 0.69 -18.71
N TRP A 153 10.29 0.16 -19.45
CA TRP A 153 11.71 0.54 -19.44
C TRP A 153 12.27 0.28 -20.83
#